data_AF-A0A1Q5AMQ8-F1
#
_entry.id   AF-A0A1Q5AMQ8-F1
#
_cell.length_a   1.000
_cell.length_b   1.000
_cell.length_c   1.000
_cell.angle_alpha   90.00
_cell.angle_beta   90.00
_cell.angle_gamma   90.00
#
_symmetry.space_group_name_H-M   'P 1'
#
loop_
_entity.id
_entity.type
_entity.pdbx_description
1 polymer ?
#
loop_
_entity_poly.entity_id
_entity_poly.type
_entity_poly.pdbx_seq_one_letter_code
_entity_poly.pdbx_strand_id
1 'polypeptide(L)'
;MAALATGRTAPSQEELTLRPVAEEGPGHAVEDFAYPQAEKILAEQGILLKRGDGHIVLAECGSAPDLLEVYARHASADKFCFRTTGSSGYLSLELPAVYGVQTNGYATELSTTVAGEGNQYDVAANSWAAVGETADPEGREHVLVEIVTSG
;
A
#
# COMPACT_ATOMS: atom_id res chain seq x y z
N MET A 1 -45.79 -63.34 -45.58
CA MET A 1 -46.98 -63.09 -44.72
C MET A 1 -46.49 -62.48 -43.42
N ALA A 2 -47.23 -61.48 -42.95
CA ALA A 2 -46.82 -60.48 -41.96
C ALA A 2 -46.69 -61.01 -40.53
N ALA A 3 -45.85 -60.36 -39.72
CA ALA A 3 -46.22 -59.91 -38.37
C ALA A 3 -45.19 -58.88 -37.86
N LEU A 4 -45.66 -57.65 -37.61
CA LEU A 4 -44.98 -56.63 -36.82
C LEU A 4 -45.25 -56.93 -35.34
N ALA A 5 -44.23 -56.85 -34.49
CA ALA A 5 -44.39 -56.74 -33.05
C ALA A 5 -43.43 -55.68 -32.51
N THR A 6 -44.00 -54.58 -32.03
CA THR A 6 -43.31 -53.46 -31.38
C THR A 6 -43.06 -53.80 -29.91
N GLY A 7 -41.79 -53.90 -29.53
CA GLY A 7 -41.36 -53.98 -28.13
C GLY A 7 -40.80 -52.63 -27.67
N ARG A 8 -41.45 -52.02 -26.67
CA ARG A 8 -41.04 -50.76 -26.02
C ARG A 8 -40.15 -51.11 -24.83
N THR A 9 -38.86 -50.78 -24.90
CA THR A 9 -37.92 -50.94 -23.77
C THR A 9 -37.69 -49.59 -23.10
N ALA A 10 -37.97 -49.52 -21.79
CA ALA A 10 -37.68 -48.38 -20.94
C ALA A 10 -36.15 -48.21 -20.73
N PRO A 11 -35.64 -46.99 -20.54
CA PRO A 11 -34.23 -46.79 -20.24
C PRO A 11 -33.92 -47.23 -18.80
N SER A 12 -32.78 -47.89 -18.66
CA SER A 12 -32.11 -48.26 -17.42
C SER A 12 -31.79 -47.00 -16.61
N GLN A 13 -32.19 -46.96 -15.34
CA GLN A 13 -31.72 -45.95 -14.40
C GLN A 13 -30.30 -46.33 -13.96
N GLU A 14 -29.28 -45.73 -14.59
CA GLU A 14 -27.95 -45.67 -13.98
C GLU A 14 -28.03 -44.70 -12.81
N GLU A 15 -27.91 -45.27 -11.61
CA GLU A 15 -27.80 -44.56 -10.34
C GLU A 15 -26.51 -43.72 -10.39
N LEU A 16 -26.67 -42.42 -10.65
CA LEU A 16 -25.58 -41.47 -10.63
C LEU A 16 -25.14 -41.28 -9.19
N THR A 17 -24.23 -42.13 -8.72
CA THR A 17 -23.53 -41.96 -7.44
C THR A 17 -22.76 -40.64 -7.48
N LEU A 18 -23.35 -39.59 -6.89
CA LEU A 18 -22.67 -38.34 -6.60
C LEU A 18 -21.69 -38.60 -5.46
N ARG A 19 -20.40 -38.55 -5.78
CA ARG A 19 -19.34 -38.51 -4.77
C ARG A 19 -19.42 -37.17 -4.04
N PRO A 20 -19.32 -37.13 -2.70
CA PRO A 20 -19.16 -35.86 -2.02
C PRO A 20 -17.83 -35.24 -2.45
N VAL A 21 -17.90 -34.04 -3.03
CA VAL A 21 -16.74 -33.14 -3.06
C VAL A 21 -16.46 -32.83 -1.59
N ALA A 22 -15.28 -33.25 -1.11
CA ALA A 22 -14.76 -32.73 0.14
C ALA A 22 -14.69 -31.20 -0.04
N GLU A 23 -15.42 -30.47 0.79
CA GLU A 23 -15.28 -29.03 0.97
C GLU A 23 -13.82 -28.77 1.35
N GLU A 24 -12.99 -28.44 0.36
CA GLU A 24 -11.82 -27.62 0.60
C GLU A 24 -12.37 -26.27 1.07
N GLY A 25 -12.42 -26.11 2.39
CA GLY A 25 -12.92 -24.88 3.02
C GLY A 25 -12.26 -23.64 2.39
N PRO A 26 -12.92 -22.48 2.47
CA PRO A 26 -12.54 -21.28 1.71
C PRO A 26 -11.04 -21.03 1.82
N GLY A 27 -10.35 -21.08 0.68
CA GLY A 27 -8.91 -20.87 0.62
C GLY A 27 -8.54 -19.54 1.27
N HIS A 28 -7.62 -19.57 2.23
CA HIS A 28 -7.11 -18.37 2.85
C HIS A 28 -6.38 -17.53 1.79
N ALA A 29 -6.88 -16.32 1.51
CA ALA A 29 -6.12 -15.35 0.74
C ALA A 29 -4.96 -14.87 1.62
N VAL A 30 -3.72 -15.19 1.21
CA VAL A 30 -2.53 -14.63 1.83
C VAL A 30 -2.38 -13.20 1.28
N GLU A 31 -2.67 -12.20 2.10
CA GLU A 31 -2.39 -10.81 1.76
C GLU A 31 -0.91 -10.52 2.02
N ASP A 32 -0.17 -10.14 0.97
CA ASP A 32 1.25 -9.80 1.04
C ASP A 32 1.50 -8.35 1.50
N PHE A 33 0.43 -7.54 1.55
CA PHE A 33 0.41 -6.11 1.90
C PHE A 33 1.38 -5.23 1.07
N ALA A 34 1.89 -5.76 -0.04
CA ALA A 34 2.67 -5.01 -0.99
C ALA A 34 1.88 -3.80 -1.50
N TYR A 35 2.58 -2.68 -1.64
CA TYR A 35 1.95 -1.46 -2.14
C TYR A 35 1.52 -1.66 -3.61
N PRO A 36 0.28 -1.33 -3.99
CA PRO A 36 -0.19 -1.51 -5.36
C PRO A 36 0.66 -0.73 -6.37
N GLN A 37 1.10 -1.41 -7.43
CA GLN A 37 1.83 -0.78 -8.55
C GLN A 37 3.21 -0.20 -8.16
N ALA A 38 3.83 -0.72 -7.09
CA ALA A 38 5.11 -0.23 -6.56
C ALA A 38 6.22 -0.11 -7.63
N GLU A 39 6.37 -1.10 -8.51
CA GLU A 39 7.41 -1.09 -9.55
C GLU A 39 7.15 0.00 -10.59
N LYS A 40 5.89 0.24 -10.93
CA LYS A 40 5.50 1.31 -11.87
C LYS A 40 5.77 2.67 -11.24
N ILE A 41 5.38 2.86 -9.98
CA ILE A 41 5.61 4.11 -9.25
C ILE A 41 7.11 4.38 -9.12
N LEU A 42 7.92 3.37 -8.81
CA LEU A 42 9.37 3.51 -8.78
C LEU A 42 9.92 3.92 -10.15
N ALA A 43 9.49 3.27 -11.23
CA ALA A 43 9.97 3.57 -12.58
C ALA A 43 9.58 4.98 -13.06
N GLU A 44 8.39 5.46 -12.69
CA GLU A 44 7.86 6.75 -13.16
C GLU A 44 8.23 7.92 -12.24
N GLN A 45 8.28 7.70 -10.93
CA GLN A 45 8.40 8.76 -9.93
C GLN A 45 9.65 8.63 -9.05
N GLY A 46 10.40 7.53 -9.14
CA GLY A 46 11.65 7.31 -8.39
C GLY A 46 11.47 7.05 -6.89
N ILE A 47 10.23 6.86 -6.43
CA ILE A 47 9.89 6.51 -5.05
C ILE A 47 9.52 5.03 -4.96
N LEU A 48 10.10 4.31 -4.00
CA LEU A 48 9.76 2.91 -3.76
C LEU A 48 8.74 2.82 -2.62
N LEU A 49 7.50 2.45 -2.93
CA LEU A 49 6.48 2.15 -1.91
C LEU A 49 6.50 0.64 -1.66
N LYS A 50 6.79 0.22 -0.42
CA LYS A 50 7.04 -1.20 -0.11
C LYS A 50 5.80 -1.89 0.41
N ARG A 51 5.42 -1.57 1.64
CA ARG A 51 4.35 -2.27 2.37
C ARG A 51 3.55 -1.27 3.19
N GLY A 52 2.24 -1.46 3.28
CA GLY A 52 1.40 -0.63 4.13
C GLY A 52 0.17 -1.38 4.63
N ASP A 53 -0.59 -0.74 5.50
CA ASP A 53 -1.92 -1.22 5.94
C ASP A 53 -3.06 -0.71 5.04
N GLY A 54 -2.71 -0.11 3.90
CA GLY A 54 -3.64 0.48 2.95
C GLY A 54 -4.24 1.81 3.41
N HIS A 55 -3.86 2.31 4.58
CA HIS A 55 -4.40 3.55 5.15
C HIS A 55 -3.56 4.78 4.83
N ILE A 56 -2.37 4.61 4.26
CA ILE A 56 -1.57 5.70 3.70
C ILE A 56 -1.36 5.40 2.22
N VAL A 57 -1.91 6.25 1.36
CA VAL A 57 -1.82 6.10 -0.10
C VAL A 57 -1.19 7.34 -0.74
N LEU A 58 -0.29 7.11 -1.70
CA LEU A 58 0.23 8.16 -2.57
C LEU A 58 -0.92 8.84 -3.34
N ALA A 59 -0.92 10.15 -3.34
CA ALA A 59 -1.93 10.99 -3.96
C ALA A 59 -1.27 12.09 -4.79
N GLU A 60 -2.00 12.59 -5.79
CA GLU A 60 -1.59 13.78 -6.52
C GLU A 60 -1.60 14.98 -5.58
N CYS A 61 -0.51 15.74 -5.53
CA CYS A 61 -0.43 16.92 -4.67
C CYS A 61 -1.49 17.97 -5.07
N GLY A 62 -2.19 18.52 -4.07
CA GLY A 62 -3.28 19.47 -4.30
C GLY A 62 -4.61 18.84 -4.74
N SER A 63 -4.70 17.51 -4.87
CA SER A 63 -5.97 16.83 -5.20
C SER A 63 -6.99 16.82 -4.05
N ALA A 64 -6.57 17.13 -2.82
CA ALA A 64 -7.40 17.25 -1.63
C ALA A 64 -6.78 18.26 -0.63
N PRO A 65 -7.59 18.88 0.26
CA PRO A 65 -7.12 19.92 1.17
C PRO A 65 -6.25 19.43 2.35
N ASP A 66 -6.21 18.12 2.63
CA ASP A 66 -5.60 17.56 3.86
C ASP A 66 -4.55 16.46 3.57
N LEU A 67 -3.74 16.63 2.52
CA LEU A 67 -2.71 15.64 2.16
C LEU A 67 -1.42 15.85 2.96
N LEU A 68 -0.88 14.81 3.59
CA LEU A 68 0.47 14.85 4.16
C LEU A 68 1.47 15.16 3.03
N GLU A 69 2.24 16.24 3.15
CA GLU A 69 3.23 16.60 2.14
C GLU A 69 4.63 16.31 2.67
N VAL A 70 5.36 15.44 1.99
CA VAL A 70 6.76 15.12 2.29
C VAL A 70 7.63 15.78 1.24
N TYR A 71 8.50 16.69 1.66
CA TYR A 71 9.37 17.45 0.79
C TYR A 71 10.72 16.75 0.63
N ALA A 72 11.16 16.62 -0.61
CA ALA A 72 12.40 15.93 -0.95
C ALA A 72 13.15 16.64 -2.09
N ARG A 73 14.49 16.52 -2.13
CA ARG A 73 15.32 16.97 -3.27
C ARG A 73 15.33 15.90 -4.36
N HIS A 74 14.14 15.48 -4.78
CA HIS A 74 13.98 14.37 -5.72
C HIS A 74 13.94 14.86 -7.16
N ALA A 75 14.47 14.05 -8.10
CA ALA A 75 14.54 14.44 -9.51
C ALA A 75 13.17 14.58 -10.20
N SER A 76 12.18 13.81 -9.74
CA SER A 76 10.85 13.76 -10.35
C SER A 76 9.84 14.76 -9.77
N ALA A 77 10.02 15.22 -8.53
CA ALA A 77 9.09 16.12 -7.84
C ALA A 77 9.74 16.77 -6.60
N ASP A 78 9.32 17.99 -6.25
CA ASP A 78 9.79 18.70 -5.04
C ASP A 78 9.13 18.19 -3.74
N LYS A 79 7.98 17.52 -3.88
CA LYS A 79 7.24 16.91 -2.78
C LYS A 79 6.40 15.72 -3.26
N PHE A 80 6.13 14.81 -2.34
CA PHE A 80 5.23 13.68 -2.50
C PHE A 80 4.09 13.81 -1.50
N CYS A 81 2.86 13.63 -1.97
CA CYS A 81 1.67 13.82 -1.15
C CYS A 81 1.02 12.48 -0.83
N PHE A 82 0.68 12.29 0.44
CA PHE A 82 0.03 11.08 0.92
C PHE A 82 -1.31 11.42 1.56
N ARG A 83 -2.28 10.55 1.34
CA ARG A 83 -3.59 10.62 1.98
C ARG A 83 -3.66 9.54 3.03
N THR A 84 -3.98 9.94 4.25
CA THR A 84 -4.38 9.01 5.30
C THR A 84 -5.88 8.73 5.20
N THR A 85 -6.27 7.47 5.24
CA THR A 85 -7.66 7.04 5.36
C THR A 85 -7.85 6.35 6.71
N GLY A 86 -8.96 6.59 7.42
CA GLY A 86 -9.18 6.05 8.76
C GLY A 86 -8.55 6.91 9.87
N SER A 87 -8.44 6.38 11.08
CA SER A 87 -7.91 7.11 12.26
C SER A 87 -6.39 7.03 12.40
N SER A 88 -5.75 6.13 11.67
CA SER A 88 -4.30 5.90 11.68
C SER A 88 -3.90 5.22 10.38
N GLY A 89 -2.61 5.22 10.08
CA GLY A 89 -2.09 4.43 8.98
C GLY A 89 -0.60 4.15 9.10
N TYR A 90 -0.13 3.20 8.29
CA TYR A 90 1.25 2.76 8.23
C TYR A 90 1.70 2.55 6.78
N LEU A 91 2.88 3.06 6.44
CA LEU A 91 3.54 2.85 5.16
C LEU A 91 5.05 2.78 5.33
N SER A 92 5.65 1.69 4.86
CA SER A 92 7.08 1.60 4.59
C SER A 92 7.39 1.92 3.13
N LEU A 93 8.46 2.67 2.92
CA LEU A 93 8.86 3.22 1.63
C LEU A 93 10.36 3.45 1.57
N GLU A 94 10.86 3.94 0.44
CA GLU A 94 12.15 4.61 0.33
C GLU A 94 11.96 5.88 -0.51
N LEU A 95 12.11 7.03 0.15
CA LEU A 95 12.13 8.33 -0.50
C LEU A 95 13.44 9.04 -0.12
N PRO A 96 14.41 9.13 -1.06
CA PRO A 96 15.70 9.76 -0.78
C PRO A 96 15.57 11.29 -0.70
N ALA A 97 16.57 11.90 -0.07
CA ALA A 97 16.73 13.35 0.06
C ALA A 97 15.55 14.08 0.70
N VAL A 98 14.93 13.49 1.72
CA VAL A 98 13.86 14.15 2.48
C VAL A 98 14.43 15.30 3.32
N TYR A 99 13.74 16.44 3.32
CA TYR A 99 14.19 17.63 4.05
C TYR A 99 13.09 18.32 4.87
N GLY A 100 11.82 17.95 4.69
CA GLY A 100 10.73 18.60 5.39
C GLY A 100 9.43 17.83 5.28
N VAL A 101 8.52 18.10 6.20
CA VAL A 101 7.17 17.55 6.17
C VAL A 101 6.17 18.60 6.60
N GLN A 102 5.06 18.68 5.86
CA GLN A 102 3.86 19.40 6.26
C GLN A 102 2.79 18.36 6.58
N THR A 103 2.49 18.24 7.87
CA THR A 103 1.37 17.42 8.34
C THR A 103 0.06 18.20 8.23
N ASN A 104 -1.04 17.47 8.14
CA ASN A 104 -2.39 18.02 8.15
C ASN A 104 -3.18 17.39 9.30
N GLY A 105 -4.46 17.05 9.15
CA GLY A 105 -5.33 16.56 10.23
C GLY A 105 -4.89 15.30 11.01
N TYR A 106 -3.67 14.81 10.81
CA TYR A 106 -3.06 13.69 11.52
C TYR A 106 -1.68 14.11 12.05
N ALA A 107 -1.37 13.71 13.29
CA ALA A 107 0.00 13.68 13.75
C ALA A 107 0.76 12.57 13.02
N THR A 108 2.03 12.80 12.72
CA THR A 108 2.83 11.91 11.90
C THR A 108 4.17 11.63 12.57
N GLU A 109 4.51 10.36 12.67
CA GLU A 109 5.85 9.88 12.98
C GLU A 109 6.55 9.51 11.66
N LEU A 110 7.75 10.03 11.45
CA LEU A 110 8.58 9.72 10.27
C LEU A 110 9.89 9.06 10.73
N SER A 111 10.21 7.91 10.16
CA SER A 111 11.50 7.25 10.36
C SER A 111 12.37 7.44 9.12
N THR A 112 13.55 8.02 9.29
CA THR A 112 14.54 8.21 8.22
C THR A 112 15.82 7.44 8.52
N THR A 113 16.63 7.22 7.49
CA THR A 113 17.97 6.63 7.62
C THR A 113 19.01 7.50 6.94
N VAL A 114 20.18 7.59 7.57
CA VAL A 114 21.37 8.25 7.02
C VAL A 114 22.59 7.44 7.40
N ALA A 115 23.43 7.08 6.43
CA ALA A 115 24.65 6.27 6.67
C ALA A 115 24.42 4.98 7.49
N GLY A 116 23.23 4.38 7.43
CA GLY A 116 22.86 3.18 8.18
C GLY A 116 22.30 3.43 9.59
N GLU A 117 22.21 4.68 10.02
CA GLU A 117 21.64 5.10 11.32
C GLU A 117 20.19 5.58 11.14
N GLY A 118 19.31 5.15 12.05
CA GLY A 118 17.89 5.54 12.05
C GLY A 118 17.64 6.81 12.86
N ASN A 119 16.74 7.66 12.36
CA ASN A 119 16.27 8.86 13.04
C ASN A 119 14.74 8.90 13.00
N GLN A 120 14.11 9.34 14.08
CA GLN A 120 12.67 9.43 14.21
C GLN A 120 12.25 10.88 14.46
N TYR A 121 11.15 11.30 13.83
CA TYR A 121 10.58 12.64 13.98
C TYR A 121 9.09 12.55 14.30
N ASP A 122 8.70 13.04 15.47
CA ASP A 122 7.30 13.19 15.85
C ASP A 122 6.81 14.59 15.47
N VAL A 123 5.83 14.65 14.58
CA VAL A 123 5.30 15.90 14.05
C VAL A 123 3.83 16.02 14.40
N ALA A 124 3.47 17.06 15.15
CA ALA A 124 2.09 17.31 15.55
C ALA A 124 1.21 17.60 14.33
N ALA A 125 -0.08 17.25 14.40
CA ALA A 125 -1.04 17.56 13.34
C ALA A 125 -1.05 19.06 12.99
N ASN A 126 -1.31 19.35 11.71
CA ASN A 126 -1.39 20.71 11.14
C ASN A 126 -0.11 21.54 11.37
N SER A 127 1.05 20.90 11.34
CA SER A 127 2.33 21.57 11.55
C SER A 127 3.39 21.20 10.51
N TRP A 128 4.31 22.13 10.30
CA TRP A 128 5.52 21.91 9.53
C TRP A 128 6.67 21.53 10.45
N ALA A 129 7.52 20.61 10.02
CA ALA A 129 8.77 20.29 10.69
C ALA A 129 9.91 20.09 9.68
N ALA A 130 11.10 20.52 10.09
CA ALA A 130 12.35 20.10 9.46
C ALA A 130 12.60 18.62 9.81
N VAL A 131 12.87 17.81 8.80
CA VAL A 131 13.26 16.40 8.93
C VAL A 131 14.41 16.12 7.98
N GLY A 132 15.13 15.02 8.17
CA GLY A 132 16.23 14.63 7.28
C GLY A 132 17.27 15.72 7.11
N GLU A 133 17.57 16.09 5.86
CA GLU A 133 18.66 17.01 5.51
C GLU A 133 18.60 18.36 6.26
N THR A 134 17.40 18.94 6.44
CA THR A 134 17.28 20.24 7.13
C THR A 134 17.42 20.11 8.65
N ALA A 135 17.14 18.92 9.21
CA ALA A 135 17.31 18.65 10.63
C ALA A 135 18.72 18.15 10.98
N ASP A 136 19.51 17.73 9.99
CA ASP A 136 20.88 17.29 10.15
C ASP A 136 21.86 18.47 10.08
N PRO A 137 22.65 18.77 11.14
CA PRO A 137 23.66 19.82 11.11
C PRO A 137 24.73 19.65 10.03
N GLU A 138 24.96 18.41 9.58
CA GLU A 138 25.89 18.10 8.49
C GLU A 138 25.26 18.22 7.10
N GLY A 139 23.93 18.39 7.02
CA GLY A 139 23.19 18.50 5.77
C GLY A 139 23.28 17.25 4.90
N ARG A 140 23.35 16.05 5.52
CA ARG A 140 23.44 14.81 4.76
C ARG A 140 22.09 14.43 4.16
N GLU A 141 22.14 13.62 3.12
CA GLU A 141 20.95 13.09 2.48
C GLU A 141 20.35 11.95 3.33
N HIS A 142 19.11 12.14 3.78
CA HIS A 142 18.34 11.12 4.50
C HIS A 142 17.35 10.44 3.56
N VAL A 143 17.19 9.12 3.73
CA VAL A 143 16.13 8.34 3.09
C VAL A 143 14.98 8.17 4.09
N LEU A 144 13.78 8.64 3.76
CA LEU A 144 12.57 8.33 4.50
C LEU A 144 12.19 6.87 4.26
N VAL A 145 12.06 6.10 5.34
CA VAL A 145 11.80 4.66 5.28
C VAL A 145 10.44 4.24 5.82
N GLU A 146 9.80 5.09 6.62
CA GLU A 146 8.52 4.80 7.24
C GLU A 146 7.72 6.08 7.53
N ILE A 147 6.40 5.97 7.38
CA ILE A 147 5.42 6.97 7.81
C ILE A 147 4.37 6.25 8.65
N VAL A 148 4.11 6.78 9.85
CA VAL A 148 2.99 6.38 10.70
C VAL A 148 2.14 7.61 10.99
N THR A 149 0.83 7.51 10.78
CA THR A 149 -0.11 8.61 11.07
C THR A 149 -1.09 8.23 12.16
N SER A 150 -1.52 9.22 12.95
CA SER A 150 -2.51 9.07 14.02
C SER A 150 -3.38 10.33 14.13
N GLY A 151 -4.69 10.14 14.27
CA GLY A 151 -5.71 11.21 14.33
C GLY A 151 -6.34 11.37 15.71
#